data_AF-A0AAD6ZWY8-F1
#
_entry.id   AF-A0AAD6ZWY8-F1
#
_cell.length_a   1.000
_cell.length_b   1.000
_cell.length_c   1.000
_cell.angle_alpha   90.00
_cell.angle_beta   90.00
_cell.angle_gamma   90.00
#
_symmetry.space_group_name_H-M   'P 1'
#
loop_
_entity.id
_entity.type
_entity.pdbx_description
1 polymer ?
#
loop_
_entity_poly.entity_id
_entity_poly.type
_entity_poly.pdbx_seq_one_letter_code
_entity_poly.pdbx_strand_id
1 'polypeptide(L)'
;MFHNPPEVAGRTLGYALCFAPSDSGRDCVAREVNACDGDIESLAGLAHLYIFGLIRVFKNPKGPTPTITADQTPDVMFDQQTNLHRNSLSIPGAQPPSLRKKLLYRDQYRCVLTGHIDRASLDKAEESPEQLPDLAPLVAPQAPVISGDLVEGLEVAHIISQSLTDSIGGLSETAKAKLDWASSASAILDRFSGIDVQRLLGGTNLHSAINGFMASHGAHELFDRLDLCFIPARVRALILNPHLRSDI
;
A
#
# COMPACT_ATOMS: atom_id res chain seq x y z
N MET A 1 -23.02 -7.70 21.06
CA MET A 1 -21.99 -8.05 22.06
C MET A 1 -20.66 -8.10 21.32
N PHE A 2 -19.66 -7.33 21.74
CA PHE A 2 -18.36 -7.30 21.05
C PHE A 2 -17.72 -8.69 21.07
N HIS A 3 -17.12 -9.10 19.95
CA HIS A 3 -16.44 -10.39 19.86
C HIS A 3 -15.03 -10.39 20.46
N ASN A 4 -14.51 -9.23 20.86
CA ASN A 4 -13.16 -9.11 21.42
C ASN A 4 -13.23 -9.15 22.95
N PRO A 5 -12.55 -10.11 23.61
CA PRO A 5 -12.35 -10.09 25.06
C PRO A 5 -11.71 -8.79 25.53
N PRO A 6 -11.96 -8.33 26.77
CA PRO A 6 -11.35 -7.13 27.33
C PRO A 6 -9.82 -7.10 27.20
N GLU A 7 -9.16 -8.25 27.32
CA GLU A 7 -7.72 -8.39 27.18
C GLU A 7 -7.25 -8.11 25.76
N VAL A 8 -8.01 -8.54 24.76
CA VAL A 8 -7.75 -8.24 23.35
C VAL A 8 -7.95 -6.76 23.09
N ALA A 9 -9.03 -6.17 23.63
CA ALA A 9 -9.28 -4.74 23.49
C ALA A 9 -8.15 -3.90 24.09
N GLY A 10 -7.74 -4.19 25.34
CA GLY A 10 -6.64 -3.51 26.00
C GLY A 10 -5.31 -3.64 25.26
N ARG A 11 -4.98 -4.84 24.75
CA ARG A 11 -3.76 -5.05 23.95
C ARG A 11 -3.79 -4.26 22.64
N THR A 12 -4.91 -4.30 21.92
CA THR A 12 -5.06 -3.56 20.65
C THR A 12 -4.86 -2.06 20.87
N LEU A 13 -5.52 -1.48 21.87
CA LEU A 13 -5.40 -0.05 22.16
C LEU A 13 -4.00 0.34 22.66
N GLY A 14 -3.38 -0.51 23.51
CA GLY A 14 -2.00 -0.32 23.94
C GLY A 14 -1.01 -0.33 22.77
N TYR A 15 -1.17 -1.28 21.84
CA TYR A 15 -0.34 -1.30 20.64
C TYR A 15 -0.61 -0.14 19.69
N ALA A 16 -1.86 0.31 19.56
CA ALA A 16 -2.18 1.50 18.77
C ALA A 16 -1.43 2.74 19.30
N LEU A 17 -1.31 2.90 20.62
CA LEU A 17 -0.50 3.97 21.23
C LEU A 17 1.00 3.83 20.97
N CYS A 18 1.52 2.61 21.07
CA CYS A 18 2.96 2.35 20.86
C CYS A 18 3.39 2.54 19.41
N PHE A 19 2.53 2.13 18.47
CA PHE A 19 2.86 2.02 17.05
C PHE A 19 2.20 3.05 16.14
N ALA A 20 1.48 4.04 16.70
CA ALA A 20 1.05 5.20 15.92
C ALA A 20 2.28 5.85 15.25
N PRO A 21 2.26 6.07 13.92
CA PRO A 21 3.44 6.49 13.17
C PRO A 21 3.78 7.98 13.33
N SER A 22 2.93 8.76 13.99
CA SER A 22 3.16 10.17 14.28
C SER A 22 2.68 10.51 15.70
N ASP A 23 3.24 11.58 16.27
CA ASP A 23 2.80 12.08 17.57
C ASP A 23 1.35 12.58 17.53
N SER A 24 0.94 13.22 16.43
CA SER A 24 -0.47 13.58 16.22
C SER A 24 -1.39 12.35 16.22
N GLY A 25 -0.96 11.25 15.60
CA GLY A 25 -1.72 10.01 15.60
C GLY A 25 -1.81 9.38 16.99
N ARG A 26 -0.69 9.38 17.72
CA ARG A 26 -0.60 8.93 19.11
C ARG A 26 -1.53 9.73 20.03
N ASP A 27 -1.54 11.04 19.89
CA ASP A 27 -2.39 11.96 20.64
C ASP A 27 -3.88 11.75 20.32
N CYS A 28 -4.22 11.44 19.06
CA CYS A 28 -5.58 11.05 18.69
C CYS A 28 -6.00 9.76 19.41
N VAL A 29 -5.19 8.70 19.33
CA VAL A 29 -5.49 7.42 20.00
C VAL A 29 -5.64 7.63 21.51
N ALA A 30 -4.74 8.39 22.14
CA ALA A 30 -4.79 8.66 23.58
C ALA A 30 -6.06 9.42 23.99
N ARG A 31 -6.46 10.44 23.22
CA ARG A 31 -7.70 11.17 23.45
C ARG A 31 -8.93 10.28 23.31
N GLU A 32 -8.97 9.41 22.31
CA GLU A 32 -10.11 8.50 22.07
C GLU A 32 -10.24 7.46 23.18
N VAL A 33 -9.12 6.90 23.65
CA VAL A 33 -9.09 5.99 24.81
C VAL A 33 -9.60 6.70 26.06
N ASN A 34 -9.11 7.92 26.34
CA ASN A 34 -9.56 8.69 27.50
C ASN A 34 -11.03 9.10 27.41
N ALA A 35 -11.52 9.43 26.21
CA ALA A 35 -12.92 9.78 25.97
C ALA A 35 -13.90 8.61 26.20
N CYS A 36 -13.41 7.37 26.21
CA CYS A 36 -14.21 6.23 26.63
C CYS A 36 -14.54 6.27 28.14
N ASP A 37 -13.79 7.04 28.95
CA ASP A 37 -14.02 7.22 30.39
C ASP A 37 -14.08 5.89 31.18
N GLY A 38 -13.24 4.93 30.78
CA GLY A 38 -13.22 3.59 31.39
C GLY A 38 -14.44 2.71 31.04
N ASP A 39 -15.37 3.17 30.21
CA ASP A 39 -16.51 2.37 29.76
C ASP A 39 -16.04 1.19 28.88
N ILE A 40 -16.30 -0.02 29.38
CA ILE A 40 -15.81 -1.26 28.77
C ILE A 40 -16.40 -1.44 27.37
N GLU A 41 -17.67 -1.09 27.16
CA GLU A 41 -18.30 -1.20 25.84
C GLU A 41 -17.68 -0.24 24.83
N SER A 42 -17.43 1.00 25.23
CA SER A 42 -16.78 2.01 24.37
C SER A 42 -15.35 1.61 24.02
N LEU A 43 -14.57 1.12 25.00
CA LEU A 43 -13.21 0.64 24.77
C LEU A 43 -13.18 -0.57 23.85
N ALA A 44 -14.10 -1.52 24.02
CA ALA A 44 -14.25 -2.66 23.14
C ALA A 44 -14.65 -2.24 21.71
N GLY A 45 -15.53 -1.25 21.58
CA GLY A 45 -15.90 -0.63 20.31
C GLY A 45 -14.72 0.04 19.61
N LEU A 46 -13.93 0.83 20.34
CA LEU A 46 -12.74 1.48 19.79
C LEU A 46 -11.70 0.45 19.34
N ALA A 47 -11.45 -0.59 20.14
CA ALA A 47 -10.55 -1.67 19.74
C ALA A 47 -11.05 -2.41 18.50
N HIS A 48 -12.37 -2.64 18.38
CA HIS A 48 -12.99 -3.22 17.19
C HIS A 48 -12.73 -2.36 15.95
N LEU A 49 -12.84 -1.03 16.06
CA LEU A 49 -12.52 -0.12 14.97
C LEU A 49 -11.05 -0.23 14.53
N TYR A 50 -10.09 -0.30 15.45
CA TYR A 50 -8.68 -0.50 15.06
C TYR A 50 -8.45 -1.87 14.41
N ILE A 51 -9.11 -2.93 14.86
CA ILE A 51 -8.96 -4.25 14.23
C ILE A 51 -9.56 -4.27 12.82
N PHE A 52 -10.81 -3.81 12.68
CA PHE A 52 -11.57 -3.97 11.44
C PHE A 52 -11.45 -2.78 10.48
N GLY A 53 -11.07 -1.61 10.98
CA GLY A 53 -10.88 -0.40 10.19
C GLY A 53 -9.42 -0.06 9.90
N LEU A 54 -8.47 -0.51 10.74
CA LEU A 54 -7.04 -0.31 10.49
C LEU A 54 -6.34 -1.61 10.09
N ILE A 55 -6.34 -2.66 10.92
CA ILE A 55 -5.55 -3.87 10.63
C ILE A 55 -6.11 -4.61 9.40
N ARG A 56 -7.43 -4.75 9.33
CA ARG A 56 -8.10 -5.49 8.27
C ARG A 56 -7.84 -4.92 6.88
N VAL A 57 -7.65 -3.61 6.70
CA VAL A 57 -7.48 -3.04 5.35
C VAL A 57 -6.12 -3.37 4.71
N PHE A 58 -5.14 -3.79 5.52
CA PHE A 58 -3.88 -4.33 5.05
C PHE A 58 -3.93 -5.84 4.85
N LYS A 59 -4.85 -6.55 5.52
CA LYS A 59 -4.99 -8.00 5.42
C LYS A 59 -5.88 -8.40 4.26
N ASN A 60 -5.36 -9.21 3.34
CA ASN A 60 -6.12 -9.78 2.24
C ASN A 60 -6.14 -11.33 2.34
N PRO A 61 -7.10 -11.92 3.07
CA PRO A 61 -7.14 -13.37 3.26
C PRO A 61 -7.64 -14.14 2.03
N LYS A 62 -8.09 -13.45 0.97
CA LYS A 62 -8.67 -14.09 -0.23
C LYS A 62 -7.61 -14.49 -1.27
N GLY A 63 -6.32 -14.31 -0.98
CA GLY A 63 -5.24 -14.51 -1.95
C GLY A 63 -5.14 -13.36 -2.95
N PRO A 64 -4.27 -13.46 -3.97
CA PRO A 64 -3.97 -12.37 -4.90
C PRO A 64 -5.23 -11.74 -5.45
N THR A 65 -5.26 -10.40 -5.53
CA THR A 65 -6.30 -9.70 -6.28
C THR A 65 -6.31 -10.27 -7.70
N PRO A 66 -7.44 -10.80 -8.21
CA PRO A 66 -7.48 -11.39 -9.54
C PRO A 66 -6.96 -10.36 -10.56
N THR A 67 -6.04 -10.82 -11.41
CA THR A 67 -5.51 -10.02 -12.51
C THR A 67 -6.68 -9.54 -13.36
N ILE A 68 -7.00 -8.25 -13.30
CA ILE A 68 -7.97 -7.64 -14.21
C ILE A 68 -7.31 -7.66 -15.60
N THR A 69 -7.71 -8.62 -16.43
CA THR A 69 -7.56 -8.52 -17.88
C THR A 69 -8.30 -7.27 -18.34
N ALA A 70 -7.70 -6.51 -19.26
CA ALA A 70 -8.13 -5.17 -19.68
C ALA A 70 -9.53 -5.08 -20.32
N ASP A 71 -10.32 -6.16 -20.33
CA ASP A 71 -11.55 -6.28 -21.11
C ASP A 71 -12.84 -6.12 -20.29
N GLN A 72 -12.77 -5.80 -19.00
CA GLN A 72 -13.98 -5.66 -18.17
C GLN A 72 -13.96 -4.40 -17.30
N THR A 73 -14.17 -3.25 -17.94
CA THR A 73 -14.73 -2.05 -17.26
C THR A 73 -16.19 -1.89 -17.67
N PRO A 74 -17.16 -1.94 -16.74
CA PRO A 74 -18.49 -1.40 -16.98
C PRO A 74 -18.38 0.13 -17.07
N ASP A 75 -18.82 0.70 -18.19
CA ASP A 75 -19.02 2.13 -18.37
C ASP A 75 -19.98 2.66 -17.30
N VAL A 76 -19.47 3.42 -16.32
CA VAL A 76 -20.32 4.36 -15.58
C VAL A 76 -19.55 5.66 -15.35
N MET A 77 -20.01 6.69 -16.05
CA MET A 77 -19.61 8.08 -15.95
C MET A 77 -19.77 8.60 -14.51
N PHE A 78 -18.75 9.29 -14.01
CA PHE A 78 -18.98 10.49 -13.21
C PHE A 78 -17.88 11.50 -13.49
N ASP A 79 -18.31 12.66 -13.97
CA ASP A 79 -17.48 13.78 -14.39
C ASP A 79 -17.31 14.76 -13.22
N GLN A 80 -16.19 15.50 -13.23
CA GLN A 80 -15.79 16.57 -12.29
C GLN A 80 -15.30 16.07 -10.91
N GLN A 81 -14.07 16.38 -10.43
CA GLN A 81 -13.50 17.73 -10.34
C GLN A 81 -11.98 17.70 -10.05
N THR A 82 -11.27 18.58 -10.76
CA THR A 82 -10.01 19.28 -10.42
C THR A 82 -8.66 18.54 -10.36
N ASN A 83 -7.96 18.62 -11.51
CA ASN A 83 -6.64 19.26 -11.69
C ASN A 83 -5.85 19.58 -10.41
N LEU A 84 -4.87 18.74 -10.04
CA LEU A 84 -3.57 19.13 -9.46
C LEU A 84 -2.67 17.89 -9.40
N HIS A 85 -1.94 17.61 -10.49
CA HIS A 85 -0.58 17.03 -10.56
C HIS A 85 -0.27 16.66 -12.01
N ARG A 86 -0.11 17.68 -12.85
CA ARG A 86 0.66 17.57 -14.09
C ARG A 86 2.11 17.85 -13.68
N ASN A 87 2.89 16.80 -13.50
CA ASN A 87 4.35 16.76 -13.69
C ASN A 87 4.88 15.35 -13.42
N SER A 88 4.57 14.42 -14.32
CA SER A 88 5.60 13.68 -15.06
C SER A 88 4.93 12.65 -15.98
N LEU A 89 5.26 12.75 -17.27
CA LEU A 89 4.99 11.77 -18.32
C LEU A 89 3.52 11.63 -18.75
N SER A 90 3.05 12.54 -19.60
CA SER A 90 1.91 12.24 -20.48
C SER A 90 2.13 12.92 -21.83
N ILE A 91 2.59 12.14 -22.82
CA ILE A 91 2.41 12.46 -24.23
C ILE A 91 0.92 12.31 -24.52
N PRO A 92 0.25 13.26 -25.21
CA PRO A 92 -1.16 13.13 -25.55
C PRO A 92 -1.37 11.95 -26.52
N GLY A 93 -2.24 11.00 -26.16
CA GLY A 93 -2.65 9.88 -27.02
C GLY A 93 -2.31 8.48 -26.50
N ALA A 94 -1.49 8.35 -25.45
CA ALA A 94 -1.22 7.06 -24.82
C ALA A 94 -2.26 6.79 -23.71
N GLN A 95 -2.95 5.65 -23.80
CA GLN A 95 -3.66 5.07 -22.66
C GLN A 95 -2.72 5.09 -21.44
N PRO A 96 -3.18 5.49 -20.24
CA PRO A 96 -2.33 5.51 -19.07
C PRO A 96 -1.68 4.14 -18.91
N PRO A 97 -0.34 4.06 -18.73
CA PRO A 97 0.29 2.77 -18.50
C PRO A 97 -0.37 2.10 -17.30
N SER A 98 -0.76 0.84 -17.47
CA SER A 98 -1.37 0.05 -16.40
C SER A 98 -0.51 0.13 -15.14
N LEU A 99 -1.14 0.06 -13.96
CA LEU A 99 -0.46 0.13 -12.66
C LEU A 99 0.79 -0.77 -12.62
N ARG A 100 0.67 -2.00 -13.14
CA ARG A 100 1.77 -2.95 -13.30
C ARG A 100 2.97 -2.36 -14.05
N LYS A 101 2.78 -1.68 -15.19
CA LYS A 101 3.88 -1.09 -15.95
C LYS A 101 4.61 0.00 -15.16
N LYS A 102 3.85 0.85 -14.45
CA LYS A 102 4.43 1.90 -13.59
C LYS A 102 5.27 1.30 -12.46
N LEU A 103 4.75 0.24 -11.83
CA LEU A 103 5.44 -0.45 -10.74
C LEU A 103 6.65 -1.22 -11.22
N LEU A 104 6.55 -1.98 -12.33
CA LEU A 104 7.70 -2.64 -12.95
C LEU A 104 8.82 -1.64 -13.24
N TYR A 105 8.52 -0.49 -13.84
CA TYR A 105 9.54 0.51 -14.10
C TYR A 105 10.16 1.07 -12.80
N ARG A 106 9.33 1.43 -11.82
CA ARG A 106 9.78 1.95 -10.52
C ARG A 106 10.67 0.95 -9.77
N ASP A 107 10.31 -0.32 -9.81
CA ASP A 107 10.96 -1.41 -9.09
C ASP A 107 12.04 -2.10 -9.95
N GLN A 108 12.46 -1.47 -11.06
CA GLN A 108 13.50 -1.95 -11.97
C GLN A 108 13.27 -3.38 -12.48
N TYR A 109 12.00 -3.71 -12.75
CA TYR A 109 11.52 -5.01 -13.21
C TYR A 109 11.85 -6.15 -12.25
N ARG A 110 12.00 -5.85 -10.96
CA ARG A 110 12.37 -6.81 -9.94
C ARG A 110 11.34 -6.88 -8.82
N CYS A 111 11.30 -8.04 -8.17
CA CYS A 111 10.64 -8.17 -6.88
C CYS A 111 11.37 -7.30 -5.85
N VAL A 112 10.64 -6.45 -5.13
CA VAL A 112 11.24 -5.56 -4.11
C VAL A 112 11.82 -6.30 -2.91
N LEU A 113 11.49 -7.59 -2.75
CA LEU A 113 11.92 -8.41 -1.61
C LEU A 113 13.04 -9.39 -1.96
N THR A 114 12.96 -10.08 -3.10
CA THR A 114 13.95 -11.09 -3.52
C THR A 114 14.99 -10.53 -4.50
N GLY A 115 14.68 -9.42 -5.19
CA GLY A 115 15.50 -8.89 -6.28
C GLY A 115 15.45 -9.69 -7.58
N HIS A 116 14.66 -10.78 -7.62
CA HIS A 116 14.47 -11.59 -8.82
C HIS A 116 13.77 -10.77 -9.92
N ILE A 117 14.09 -11.09 -11.17
CA ILE A 117 13.63 -10.36 -12.35
C ILE A 117 12.26 -10.90 -12.80
N ASP A 118 11.39 -10.00 -13.24
CA ASP A 118 10.11 -10.35 -13.88
C ASP A 118 10.35 -11.11 -15.18
N ARG A 119 9.91 -12.37 -15.23
CA ARG A 119 10.06 -13.25 -16.40
C ARG A 119 9.51 -12.63 -17.67
N ALA A 120 8.29 -12.13 -17.65
CA ALA A 120 7.66 -11.55 -18.84
C ALA A 120 8.41 -10.33 -19.37
N SER A 121 9.03 -9.54 -18.48
CA SER A 121 9.86 -8.40 -18.87
C SER A 121 11.21 -8.84 -19.42
N LEU A 122 11.80 -9.91 -18.89
CA LEU A 122 13.04 -10.48 -19.41
C LEU A 122 12.83 -11.10 -20.80
N ASP A 123 11.82 -11.95 -20.96
CA ASP A 123 11.47 -12.57 -22.25
C ASP A 123 11.26 -11.48 -23.33
N LYS A 124 10.54 -10.41 -22.96
CA LYS A 124 10.33 -9.26 -23.85
C LYS A 124 11.63 -8.51 -24.20
N ALA A 125 12.57 -8.40 -23.26
CA ALA A 125 13.86 -7.77 -23.52
C ALA A 125 14.73 -8.64 -24.43
N GLU A 126 14.65 -9.97 -24.35
CA GLU A 126 15.32 -10.89 -25.27
C GLU A 126 14.79 -10.75 -26.70
N GLU A 127 13.47 -10.60 -26.86
CA GLU A 127 12.83 -10.42 -28.18
C GLU A 127 13.04 -9.02 -28.78
N SER A 128 13.08 -7.97 -27.94
CA SER A 128 13.14 -6.57 -28.38
C SER A 128 13.87 -5.67 -27.36
N PRO A 129 15.20 -5.75 -27.28
CA PRO A 129 16.00 -5.03 -26.28
C PRO A 129 15.79 -3.52 -26.26
N GLU A 130 15.49 -2.92 -27.41
CA GLU A 130 15.23 -1.48 -27.56
C GLU A 130 13.97 -1.00 -26.84
N GLN A 131 13.03 -1.90 -26.52
CA GLN A 131 11.80 -1.54 -25.80
C GLN A 131 11.98 -1.51 -24.27
N LEU A 132 13.03 -2.15 -23.77
CA LEU A 132 13.34 -2.27 -22.33
C LEU A 132 14.84 -2.02 -22.10
N PRO A 133 15.31 -0.78 -22.32
CA PRO A 133 16.73 -0.45 -22.25
C PRO A 133 17.36 -0.74 -20.88
N ASP A 134 16.57 -0.71 -19.80
CA ASP A 134 17.04 -1.03 -18.44
C ASP A 134 17.38 -2.52 -18.25
N LEU A 135 16.79 -3.41 -19.06
CA LEU A 135 17.08 -4.85 -19.05
C LEU A 135 18.03 -5.27 -20.18
N ALA A 136 18.24 -4.42 -21.19
CA ALA A 136 19.13 -4.71 -22.32
C ALA A 136 20.55 -5.20 -21.92
N PRO A 137 21.20 -4.67 -20.86
CA PRO A 137 22.51 -5.17 -20.42
C PRO A 137 22.48 -6.63 -19.94
N LEU A 138 21.33 -7.14 -19.51
CA LEU A 138 21.16 -8.47 -18.96
C LEU A 138 20.90 -9.54 -20.04
N VAL A 139 20.52 -9.11 -21.25
CA VAL A 139 20.20 -9.98 -22.40
C VAL A 139 21.20 -9.81 -23.56
N ALA A 140 22.24 -8.99 -23.38
CA ALA A 140 23.29 -8.79 -24.37
C ALA A 140 24.07 -10.11 -24.64
N PRO A 141 24.66 -10.31 -25.82
CA PRO A 141 25.40 -11.54 -26.15
C PRO A 141 26.52 -11.92 -25.16
N GLN A 142 27.08 -10.92 -24.49
CA GLN A 142 28.14 -11.05 -23.48
C GLN A 142 27.65 -10.94 -22.03
N ALA A 143 26.33 -10.90 -21.81
CA ALA A 143 25.76 -10.83 -20.48
C ALA A 143 26.05 -12.12 -19.69
N PRO A 144 26.23 -12.03 -18.36
CA PRO A 144 26.32 -13.21 -17.52
C PRO A 144 25.01 -14.00 -17.62
N VAL A 145 25.13 -15.34 -17.71
CA VAL A 145 23.96 -16.23 -17.70
C VAL A 145 23.17 -15.98 -16.41
N ILE A 146 21.96 -15.45 -16.55
CA ILE A 146 21.04 -15.31 -15.42
C ILE A 146 20.56 -16.71 -15.09
N SER A 147 20.90 -17.17 -13.89
CA SER A 147 20.41 -18.45 -13.42
C SER A 147 18.88 -18.40 -13.31
N GLY A 148 18.21 -19.47 -13.74
CA GLY A 148 16.75 -19.49 -13.85
C GLY A 148 16.02 -19.32 -12.53
N ASP A 149 16.70 -19.55 -11.40
CA ASP A 149 16.23 -19.30 -10.04
C ASP A 149 16.16 -17.81 -9.65
N LEU A 150 16.82 -16.92 -10.41
CA LEU A 150 16.79 -15.47 -10.23
C LEU A 150 15.71 -14.77 -11.08
N VAL A 151 14.83 -15.55 -11.72
CA VAL A 151 13.77 -15.05 -12.60
C VAL A 151 12.43 -15.65 -12.16
N GLU A 152 11.42 -14.81 -11.98
CA GLU A 152 10.11 -15.26 -11.49
C GLU A 152 8.97 -14.43 -12.09
N GLY A 153 7.73 -14.93 -12.00
CA GLY A 153 6.55 -14.13 -12.33
C GLY A 153 6.27 -13.14 -11.20
N LEU A 154 6.21 -11.84 -11.51
CA LEU A 154 5.86 -10.83 -10.53
C LEU A 154 4.37 -10.51 -10.57
N GLU A 155 3.84 -10.07 -9.43
CA GLU A 155 2.47 -9.60 -9.23
C GLU A 155 2.49 -8.20 -8.61
N VAL A 156 1.38 -7.48 -8.77
CA VAL A 156 1.18 -6.21 -8.07
C VAL A 156 0.61 -6.53 -6.69
N ALA A 157 1.42 -6.31 -5.65
CA ALA A 157 0.97 -6.33 -4.28
C ALA A 157 0.49 -4.93 -3.89
N HIS A 158 -0.73 -4.83 -3.34
CA HIS A 158 -1.26 -3.58 -2.83
C HIS A 158 -0.97 -3.46 -1.33
N ILE A 159 -0.58 -2.26 -0.87
CA ILE A 159 -0.34 -2.00 0.55
C ILE A 159 -1.69 -1.98 1.28
N ILE A 160 -2.60 -1.12 0.85
CA ILE A 160 -4.01 -1.11 1.27
C ILE A 160 -4.79 -1.92 0.23
N SER A 161 -5.28 -3.08 0.65
CA SER A 161 -5.91 -4.07 -0.23
C SER A 161 -7.44 -4.02 -0.19
N GLN A 162 -8.04 -3.29 0.76
CA GLN A 162 -9.49 -3.14 0.89
C GLN A 162 -9.96 -1.70 0.69
N SER A 163 -11.23 -1.56 0.31
CA SER A 163 -11.92 -0.29 0.17
C SER A 163 -11.81 0.54 1.45
N LEU A 164 -11.43 1.81 1.29
CA LEU A 164 -11.31 2.77 2.38
C LEU A 164 -12.64 3.40 2.79
N THR A 165 -13.67 3.26 1.95
CA THR A 165 -15.00 3.85 2.14
C THR A 165 -16.01 2.90 2.77
N ASP A 166 -15.65 1.62 2.92
CA ASP A 166 -16.56 0.63 3.48
C ASP A 166 -16.84 0.95 4.95
N SER A 167 -18.12 0.94 5.30
CA SER A 167 -18.55 1.13 6.68
C SER A 167 -18.09 -0.02 7.57
N ILE A 168 -17.63 0.31 8.76
CA ILE A 168 -17.19 -0.69 9.74
C ILE A 168 -18.39 -1.12 10.57
N GLY A 169 -18.94 -2.28 10.22
CA GLY A 169 -20.02 -2.90 10.97
C GLY A 169 -19.57 -3.50 12.30
N GLY A 170 -20.54 -3.93 13.11
CA GLY A 170 -20.30 -4.72 14.33
C GLY A 170 -20.21 -3.92 15.64
N LEU A 171 -20.41 -2.60 15.62
CA LEU A 171 -20.49 -1.78 16.82
C LEU A 171 -21.85 -1.88 17.52
N SER A 172 -21.86 -1.82 18.87
CA SER A 172 -23.10 -1.62 19.64
C SER A 172 -23.65 -0.20 19.45
N GLU A 173 -24.93 0.04 19.75
CA GLU A 173 -25.51 1.38 19.65
C GLU A 173 -24.80 2.40 20.54
N THR A 174 -24.43 2.00 21.78
CA THR A 174 -23.63 2.81 22.69
C THR A 174 -22.29 3.23 22.06
N ALA A 175 -21.57 2.28 21.46
CA ALA A 175 -20.29 2.56 20.82
C ALA A 175 -20.45 3.38 19.54
N LYS A 176 -21.47 3.11 18.71
CA LYS A 176 -21.77 3.93 17.52
C LYS A 176 -22.03 5.38 17.88
N ALA A 177 -22.80 5.64 18.94
CA ALA A 177 -23.11 7.01 19.37
C ALA A 177 -21.86 7.79 19.81
N LYS A 178 -20.86 7.12 20.38
CA LYS A 178 -19.59 7.74 20.82
C LYS A 178 -18.51 7.76 19.73
N LEU A 179 -18.61 6.90 18.72
CA LEU A 179 -17.59 6.67 17.70
C LEU A 179 -18.15 6.90 16.29
N ASP A 180 -19.13 7.80 16.16
CA ASP A 180 -19.80 8.16 14.90
C ASP A 180 -18.82 8.69 13.85
N TRP A 181 -17.74 9.33 14.31
CA TRP A 181 -16.64 9.81 13.48
C TRP A 181 -15.93 8.69 12.71
N ALA A 182 -15.97 7.44 13.20
CA ALA A 182 -15.25 6.30 12.63
C ALA A 182 -16.08 5.57 11.57
N SER A 183 -16.70 6.35 10.68
CA SER A 183 -17.66 5.84 9.68
C SER A 183 -17.01 5.01 8.56
N SER A 184 -15.69 5.11 8.40
CA SER A 184 -14.94 4.41 7.34
C SER A 184 -13.52 4.05 7.78
N ALA A 185 -12.88 3.14 7.03
CA ALA A 185 -11.48 2.79 7.27
C ALA A 185 -10.52 3.97 7.01
N SER A 186 -10.79 4.85 6.03
CA SER A 186 -9.97 6.05 5.84
C SER A 186 -9.97 6.94 7.07
N ALA A 187 -11.13 7.16 7.71
CA ALA A 187 -11.21 8.03 8.89
C ALA A 187 -10.33 7.51 10.03
N ILE A 188 -10.29 6.20 10.23
CA ILE A 188 -9.46 5.56 11.27
C ILE A 188 -7.98 5.62 10.89
N LEU A 189 -7.64 5.33 9.63
CA LEU A 189 -6.28 5.44 9.13
C LEU A 189 -5.74 6.87 9.27
N ASP A 190 -6.54 7.88 8.92
CA ASP A 190 -6.14 9.28 8.99
C ASP A 190 -5.86 9.69 10.43
N ARG A 191 -6.74 9.30 11.36
CA ARG A 191 -6.56 9.59 12.79
C ARG A 191 -5.42 8.83 13.42
N PHE A 192 -5.25 7.55 13.06
CA PHE A 192 -4.16 6.73 13.56
C PHE A 192 -2.81 7.23 13.06
N SER A 193 -2.73 7.60 11.79
CA SER A 193 -1.47 7.96 11.14
C SER A 193 -1.12 9.43 11.27
N GLY A 194 -2.11 10.31 11.40
CA GLY A 194 -1.95 11.76 11.25
C GLY A 194 -1.71 12.19 9.79
N ILE A 195 -2.01 11.32 8.82
CA ILE A 195 -1.81 11.55 7.38
C ILE A 195 -3.18 11.53 6.71
N ASP A 196 -3.43 12.46 5.79
CA ASP A 196 -4.61 12.41 4.91
C ASP A 196 -4.37 11.35 3.82
N VAL A 197 -4.81 10.11 4.09
CA VAL A 197 -4.57 8.95 3.21
C VAL A 197 -5.33 9.12 1.90
N GLN A 198 -6.52 9.70 1.90
CA GLN A 198 -7.25 9.96 0.66
C GLN A 198 -6.48 10.92 -0.23
N ARG A 199 -5.98 12.04 0.30
CA ARG A 199 -5.14 12.96 -0.47
C ARG A 199 -3.86 12.30 -0.96
N LEU A 200 -3.21 11.47 -0.13
CA LEU A 200 -1.99 10.75 -0.50
C LEU A 200 -2.22 9.81 -1.68
N LEU A 201 -3.36 9.13 -1.72
CA LEU A 201 -3.72 8.19 -2.78
C LEU A 201 -4.38 8.84 -4.01
N GLY A 202 -4.64 10.15 -3.97
CA GLY A 202 -5.37 10.86 -5.02
C GLY A 202 -6.87 10.53 -5.04
N GLY A 203 -7.46 10.34 -3.86
CA GLY A 203 -8.86 9.99 -3.61
C GLY A 203 -9.01 8.59 -3.03
N THR A 204 -10.08 7.89 -3.43
CA THR A 204 -10.34 6.49 -3.06
C THR A 204 -9.66 5.49 -4.01
N ASN A 205 -8.76 5.97 -4.86
CA ASN A 205 -8.11 5.16 -5.88
C ASN A 205 -7.00 4.30 -5.28
N LEU A 206 -7.34 3.06 -4.91
CA LEU A 206 -6.38 2.06 -4.45
C LEU A 206 -5.38 1.64 -5.54
N HIS A 207 -5.70 1.85 -6.82
CA HIS A 207 -4.84 1.54 -7.97
C HIS A 207 -3.84 2.67 -8.26
N SER A 208 -3.11 3.08 -7.22
CA SER A 208 -2.02 4.06 -7.30
C SER A 208 -0.66 3.38 -7.17
N ALA A 209 0.34 3.89 -7.88
CA ALA A 209 1.71 3.42 -7.74
C ALA A 209 2.28 3.66 -6.32
N ILE A 210 1.70 4.58 -5.55
CA ILE A 210 2.07 4.79 -4.14
C ILE A 210 1.55 3.64 -3.25
N ASN A 211 0.44 3.02 -3.63
CA ASN A 211 -0.23 1.97 -2.87
C ASN A 211 0.17 0.55 -3.32
N GLY A 212 1.25 0.38 -4.09
CA GLY A 212 1.62 -0.94 -4.55
C GLY A 212 3.09 -1.11 -4.86
N PHE A 213 3.49 -2.35 -5.04
CA PHE A 213 4.85 -2.76 -5.42
C PHE A 213 4.85 -4.10 -6.14
N MET A 214 5.93 -4.36 -6.86
CA MET A 214 6.14 -5.64 -7.53
C MET A 214 6.69 -6.67 -6.54
N ALA A 215 6.03 -7.82 -6.44
CA ALA A 215 6.42 -8.91 -5.55
C ALA A 215 6.32 -10.26 -6.27
N SER A 216 7.15 -11.21 -5.81
CA SER A 216 6.95 -12.62 -6.12
C SER A 216 5.64 -13.10 -5.51
N HIS A 217 5.06 -14.16 -6.07
CA HIS A 217 3.82 -14.73 -5.54
C HIS A 217 3.91 -15.09 -4.04
N GLY A 218 4.99 -15.78 -3.63
CA GLY A 218 5.17 -16.16 -2.23
C GLY A 218 5.39 -14.96 -1.30
N ALA A 219 6.09 -13.93 -1.79
CA ALA A 219 6.32 -12.71 -1.01
C ALA A 219 5.04 -11.86 -0.89
N HIS A 220 4.23 -11.80 -1.94
CA HIS A 220 2.91 -11.18 -1.96
C HIS A 220 1.97 -11.88 -0.97
N GLU A 221 1.92 -13.21 -0.95
CA GLU A 221 1.10 -13.98 -0.01
C GLU A 221 1.50 -13.70 1.44
N LEU A 222 2.80 -13.70 1.75
CA LEU A 222 3.30 -13.37 3.10
C LEU A 222 2.89 -11.96 3.53
N PHE A 223 2.95 -10.99 2.61
CA PHE A 223 2.53 -9.62 2.87
C PHE A 223 1.03 -9.52 3.12
N ASP A 224 0.20 -10.15 2.28
CA ASP A 224 -1.27 -10.16 2.39
C ASP A 224 -1.77 -10.79 3.71
N ARG A 225 -1.02 -11.74 4.26
CA ARG A 225 -1.29 -12.40 5.56
C ARG A 225 -0.78 -11.61 6.77
N LEU A 226 -0.03 -10.53 6.54
CA LEU A 226 0.70 -9.76 7.56
C LEU A 226 1.82 -10.57 8.24
N ASP A 227 2.36 -11.59 7.56
CA ASP A 227 3.54 -12.34 8.00
C ASP A 227 4.85 -11.60 7.64
N LEU A 228 4.75 -10.62 6.74
CA LEU A 228 5.83 -9.75 6.30
C LEU A 228 5.39 -8.30 6.38
N CYS A 229 6.29 -7.42 6.84
CA CYS A 229 6.07 -5.98 6.83
C CYS A 229 7.34 -5.22 6.41
N PHE A 230 7.16 -4.00 5.90
CA PHE A 230 8.27 -3.10 5.60
C PHE A 230 8.50 -2.15 6.78
N ILE A 231 9.77 -1.94 7.10
CA ILE A 231 10.20 -0.88 8.03
C ILE A 231 10.85 0.21 7.19
N PRO A 232 10.55 1.50 7.44
CA PRO A 232 11.23 2.59 6.76
C PRO A 232 12.75 2.42 6.89
N ALA A 233 13.44 2.27 5.75
CA ALA A 233 14.88 2.27 5.75
C ALA A 233 15.34 3.65 6.25
N ARG A 234 16.28 3.68 7.21
CA ARG A 234 16.99 4.92 7.51
C ARG A 234 17.68 5.33 6.23
N VAL A 235 17.20 6.39 5.60
CA VAL A 235 17.94 7.04 4.51
C VAL A 235 19.23 7.56 5.14
N ARG A 236 20.31 6.77 5.10
CA ARG A 236 21.63 7.37 5.15
C ARG A 236 21.63 8.29 3.94
N ALA A 237 21.71 9.60 4.17
CA ALA A 237 21.97 10.55 3.12
C ALA A 237 23.15 9.97 2.32
N LEU A 238 22.85 9.45 1.13
CA LEU A 238 23.88 9.02 0.20
C LEU A 238 24.66 10.31 -0.04
N ILE A 239 25.88 10.33 0.51
CA ILE A 239 26.86 11.39 0.30
C ILE A 239 26.93 11.56 -1.22
N LEU A 240 26.35 12.65 -1.70
CA LEU A 240 26.53 13.08 -3.08
C LEU A 240 28.03 13.15 -3.32
N ASN A 241 28.46 12.42 -4.35
CA ASN A 241 29.82 12.33 -4.85
C ASN A 241 30.56 13.69 -4.75
N PRO A 242 31.67 13.82 -3.99
CA PRO A 242 32.43 15.07 -3.90
C PRO A 242 33.30 15.38 -5.14
N HIS A 243 33.19 14.62 -6.24
CA HIS A 243 34.04 14.76 -7.42
C HIS A 243 33.48 15.60 -8.58
N LEU A 244 32.48 16.46 -8.34
CA LEU A 244 31.98 17.43 -9.34
C LEU A 244 32.19 18.88 -8.88
N ARG A 245 33.41 19.20 -8.43
CA ARG A 245 33.96 20.56 -8.44
C ARG A 245 35.35 20.54 -9.05
N SER A 246 35.38 20.44 -10.36
CA SER A 246 36.41 21.08 -11.18
C SER A 246 35.69 21.72 -12.36
N ASP A 247 36.04 22.99 -12.59
CA ASP A 247 35.75 23.79 -13.79
C ASP A 247 34.39 24.52 -13.83
N ILE A 248 34.36 25.69 -13.18
CA ILE A 248 34.33 27.06 -13.76
C ILE A 248 34.25 28.07 -12.60
#